data_AF-A0A3M2Z627-F1
#
_entry.id   AF-A0A3M2Z627-F1
#
_cell.length_a   1.000
_cell.length_b   1.000
_cell.length_c   1.000
_cell.angle_alpha   90.00
_cell.angle_beta   90.00
_cell.angle_gamma   90.00
#
_symmetry.space_group_name_H-M   'P 1'
#
loop_
_entity.id
_entity.type
_entity.pdbx_description
1 polymer ?
#
loop_
_entity_poly.entity_id
_entity_poly.type
_entity_poly.pdbx_seq_one_letter_code
_entity_poly.pdbx_strand_id
1 'polypeptide(L)'
;MISILRRGLLILLATLPMLANAAATPSAHDLVERTTKELLSDLATNREQYKSNPSAFYDALNRIVGPVVDADGISKSIMTVKYSRKATPEQVKRFEENFKRSLMQFYGNALLEFNNQGITVAPAKDEGDDRTS
;
A
#
# COMPACT_ATOMS: atom_id res chain seq x y z
N MET A 1 -16.91 -2.87 53.74
CA MET A 1 -16.35 -3.92 52.83
C MET A 1 -16.67 -3.62 51.35
N ILE A 2 -17.92 -3.32 50.99
CA ILE A 2 -18.34 -2.98 49.59
C ILE A 2 -17.65 -1.73 49.02
N SER A 3 -17.34 -0.72 49.83
CA SER A 3 -16.66 0.50 49.36
C SER A 3 -15.20 0.27 48.94
N ILE A 4 -14.51 -0.66 49.62
CA ILE A 4 -13.12 -1.04 49.31
C ILE A 4 -13.09 -1.85 48.01
N LEU A 5 -14.07 -2.74 47.83
CA LEU A 5 -14.24 -3.51 46.59
C LEU A 5 -14.54 -2.62 45.37
N ARG A 6 -15.42 -1.60 45.55
CA ARG A 6 -15.73 -0.62 44.49
C ARG A 6 -14.53 0.26 44.14
N ARG A 7 -13.74 0.68 45.13
CA ARG A 7 -12.51 1.45 44.90
C ARG A 7 -11.45 0.62 44.19
N GLY A 8 -11.30 -0.66 44.55
CA GLY A 8 -10.42 -1.60 43.85
C GLY A 8 -10.83 -1.84 42.39
N LEU A 9 -12.14 -2.00 42.13
CA LEU A 9 -12.67 -2.15 40.78
C LEU A 9 -12.44 -0.88 39.93
N LEU A 10 -12.60 0.31 40.51
CA LEU A 10 -12.36 1.58 39.82
C LEU A 10 -10.87 1.80 39.50
N ILE A 11 -9.96 1.38 40.39
CA ILE A 11 -8.52 1.42 40.12
C ILE A 11 -8.16 0.43 39.00
N LEU A 12 -8.72 -0.79 39.03
CA LEU A 12 -8.49 -1.77 37.97
C LEU A 12 -8.99 -1.25 36.61
N LEU A 13 -10.21 -0.69 36.55
CA LEU A 13 -10.78 -0.13 35.33
C LEU A 13 -9.99 1.06 34.77
N ALA A 14 -9.39 1.87 35.65
CA ALA A 14 -8.54 3.00 35.27
C ALA A 14 -7.17 2.58 34.71
N THR A 15 -6.70 1.36 35.02
CA THR A 15 -5.41 0.83 34.53
C THR A 15 -5.51 0.01 33.24
N LEU A 16 -6.71 -0.45 32.84
CA LEU A 16 -6.93 -1.14 31.56
C LEU A 16 -6.45 -0.38 30.30
N PRO A 17 -6.63 0.95 30.16
CA PRO A 17 -6.19 1.65 28.95
C PRO A 17 -4.66 1.74 28.81
N MET A 18 -3.87 1.46 29.84
CA MET A 18 -2.40 1.40 29.72
C MET A 18 -1.90 0.10 29.05
N LEU A 19 -2.76 -0.91 28.90
CA LEU A 19 -2.47 -2.14 28.15
C LEU A 19 -2.96 -2.09 26.70
N ALA A 20 -3.54 -0.95 26.27
CA ALA A 20 -3.77 -0.71 24.85
C ALA A 20 -2.40 -0.48 24.19
N ASN A 21 -1.76 -1.59 23.84
CA ASN A 21 -0.54 -1.65 23.05
C ASN A 21 -0.65 -0.61 21.93
N ALA A 22 0.30 0.32 21.91
CA ALA A 22 0.70 1.00 20.71
C ALA A 22 1.15 -0.09 19.73
N ALA A 23 0.21 -0.63 18.95
CA ALA A 23 0.55 -1.42 17.79
C ALA A 23 1.40 -0.49 16.93
N ALA A 24 2.71 -0.75 16.90
CA ALA A 24 3.64 0.02 16.11
C ALA A 24 3.09 0.04 14.68
N THR A 25 2.73 1.22 14.19
CA THR A 25 2.32 1.39 12.81
C THR A 25 3.45 0.85 11.95
N PRO A 26 3.20 -0.08 11.01
CA PRO A 26 4.25 -0.64 10.17
C PRO A 26 5.05 0.50 9.53
N SER A 27 6.37 0.42 9.56
CA SER A 27 7.20 1.45 8.94
C SER A 27 7.00 1.45 7.42
N ALA A 28 7.37 2.54 6.75
CA ALA A 28 7.34 2.58 5.28
C ALA A 28 8.19 1.46 4.66
N HIS A 29 9.31 1.11 5.30
CA HIS A 29 10.16 0.00 4.90
C HIS A 29 9.42 -1.35 4.99
N ASP A 30 8.78 -1.63 6.13
CA ASP A 30 8.03 -2.88 6.34
C ASP A 30 6.87 -2.98 5.34
N LEU A 31 6.21 -1.86 5.03
CA LEU A 31 5.12 -1.82 4.06
C LEU A 31 5.60 -2.23 2.67
N VAL A 32 6.68 -1.61 2.18
CA VAL A 32 7.26 -1.92 0.87
C VAL A 32 7.76 -3.36 0.82
N GLU A 33 8.43 -3.83 1.87
CA GLU A 33 8.95 -5.20 1.93
C GLU A 33 7.81 -6.22 1.89
N ARG A 34 6.77 -6.02 2.71
CA ARG A 34 5.61 -6.90 2.76
C ARG A 34 4.88 -6.95 1.42
N THR A 35 4.56 -5.79 0.84
CA THR A 35 3.84 -5.73 -0.44
C THR A 35 4.66 -6.37 -1.56
N THR A 36 5.98 -6.18 -1.56
CA THR A 36 6.87 -6.81 -2.55
C THR A 36 6.87 -8.33 -2.40
N LYS A 37 7.00 -8.86 -1.18
CA LYS A 37 6.94 -10.31 -0.91
C LYS A 37 5.59 -10.90 -1.31
N GLU A 38 4.49 -10.23 -0.97
CA GLU A 38 3.13 -10.67 -1.33
C GLU A 38 2.95 -10.72 -2.85
N LEU A 39 3.37 -9.67 -3.55
CA LEU A 39 3.31 -9.59 -5.00
C LEU A 39 4.10 -10.74 -5.65
N LEU A 40 5.37 -10.92 -5.27
CA LEU A 40 6.20 -11.99 -5.83
C LEU A 40 5.63 -13.39 -5.55
N SER A 41 5.08 -13.63 -4.36
CA SER A 41 4.47 -14.91 -4.00
C SER A 41 3.22 -15.20 -4.84
N ASP A 42 2.40 -14.18 -5.07
CA ASP A 42 1.18 -14.28 -5.88
C ASP A 42 1.52 -14.53 -7.36
N LEU A 43 2.52 -13.82 -7.90
CA LEU A 43 3.01 -14.04 -9.27
C LEU A 43 3.63 -15.43 -9.46
N ALA A 44 4.42 -15.91 -8.49
CA ALA A 44 5.03 -17.24 -8.55
C ALA A 44 3.96 -18.35 -8.62
N THR A 45 2.83 -18.17 -7.93
CA THR A 45 1.74 -19.15 -7.86
C THR A 45 0.85 -19.10 -9.11
N ASN A 46 0.51 -17.90 -9.58
CA ASN A 46 -0.53 -17.69 -10.60
C ASN A 46 0.02 -17.30 -11.98
N ARG A 47 1.33 -17.45 -12.23
CA ARG A 47 2.02 -16.95 -13.43
C ARG A 47 1.35 -17.32 -14.75
N GLU A 48 1.01 -18.59 -14.93
CA GLU A 48 0.44 -19.08 -16.20
C GLU A 48 -1.01 -18.60 -16.40
N GLN A 49 -1.75 -18.38 -15.30
CA GLN A 49 -3.06 -17.72 -15.35
C GLN A 49 -2.92 -16.25 -15.78
N TYR A 50 -1.94 -15.53 -15.25
CA TYR A 50 -1.74 -14.12 -15.58
C TYR A 50 -1.24 -13.90 -17.01
N LYS A 51 -0.46 -14.83 -17.56
CA LYS A 51 -0.09 -14.82 -18.98
C LYS A 51 -1.28 -15.00 -19.91
N SER A 52 -2.20 -15.90 -19.56
CA SER A 52 -3.38 -16.21 -20.38
C SER A 52 -4.55 -15.24 -20.16
N ASN A 53 -4.61 -14.60 -18.99
CA ASN A 53 -5.64 -13.65 -18.62
C ASN A 53 -5.04 -12.36 -18.00
N PRO A 54 -4.70 -11.36 -18.83
CA PRO A 54 -4.18 -10.08 -18.37
C PRO A 54 -5.14 -9.31 -17.44
N SER A 55 -6.45 -9.54 -17.52
CA SER A 55 -7.42 -8.92 -16.62
C SER A 55 -7.26 -9.45 -15.19
N ALA A 56 -7.09 -10.76 -15.03
CA ALA A 56 -6.86 -11.36 -13.71
C ALA A 56 -5.58 -10.83 -13.06
N PHE A 57 -4.55 -10.57 -13.88
CA PHE A 57 -3.32 -9.95 -13.38
C PHE A 57 -3.53 -8.50 -12.95
N TYR A 58 -4.31 -7.73 -13.70
CA TYR A 58 -4.68 -6.36 -13.34
C TYR A 58 -5.41 -6.30 -12.00
N ASP A 59 -6.35 -7.21 -11.80
CA ASP A 59 -7.12 -7.31 -10.55
C ASP A 59 -6.23 -7.70 -9.37
N ALA A 60 -5.26 -8.61 -9.58
CA ALA A 60 -4.26 -8.97 -8.58
C ALA A 60 -3.37 -7.79 -8.19
N LEU A 61 -2.86 -7.02 -9.17
CA LEU A 61 -2.08 -5.81 -8.87
C LEU A 61 -2.89 -4.77 -8.11
N ASN A 62 -4.14 -4.51 -8.53
CA ASN A 62 -5.00 -3.55 -7.82
C ASN A 62 -5.30 -4.00 -6.39
N ARG A 63 -5.43 -5.31 -6.15
CA ARG A 63 -5.65 -5.86 -4.81
C ARG A 63 -4.41 -5.71 -3.90
N ILE A 64 -3.22 -5.99 -4.42
CA ILE A 64 -1.98 -6.05 -3.64
C ILE A 64 -1.33 -4.66 -3.49
N VAL A 65 -1.22 -3.92 -4.58
CA VAL A 65 -0.52 -2.62 -4.65
C VAL A 65 -1.47 -1.45 -4.45
N GLY A 66 -2.74 -1.58 -4.85
CA GLY A 66 -3.72 -0.50 -4.77
C GLY A 66 -3.90 0.12 -3.38
N PRO A 67 -3.98 -0.66 -2.28
CA PRO A 67 -4.15 -0.11 -0.94
C PRO A 67 -2.96 0.71 -0.42
N VAL A 68 -1.77 0.52 -1.00
CA VAL A 68 -0.52 1.14 -0.53
C VAL A 68 -0.01 2.24 -1.45
N VAL A 69 -0.70 2.52 -2.55
CA VAL A 69 -0.32 3.54 -3.54
C VAL A 69 -1.42 4.60 -3.66
N ASP A 70 -1.05 5.86 -3.46
CA ASP A 70 -1.93 7.00 -3.70
C ASP A 70 -2.03 7.32 -5.21
N ALA A 71 -2.87 6.56 -5.90
CA ALA A 71 -3.06 6.70 -7.34
C ALA A 71 -3.71 8.06 -7.72
N ASP A 72 -4.55 8.63 -6.86
CA ASP A 72 -5.16 9.95 -7.08
C ASP A 72 -4.11 11.07 -6.97
N GLY A 73 -3.28 11.05 -5.92
CA GLY A 73 -2.20 12.01 -5.74
C GLY A 73 -1.15 11.92 -6.85
N ILE A 74 -0.76 10.71 -7.26
CA ILE A 74 0.13 10.50 -8.42
C ILE A 74 -0.50 11.05 -9.70
N SER A 75 -1.77 10.74 -9.95
CA SER A 75 -2.49 11.21 -11.14
C SER A 75 -2.53 12.73 -11.21
N LYS A 76 -2.89 13.39 -10.09
CA LYS A 76 -2.92 14.85 -9.98
C LYS A 76 -1.52 15.47 -10.15
N SER A 77 -0.48 14.79 -9.67
CA SER A 77 0.91 15.23 -9.82
C SER A 77 1.35 15.18 -11.29
N ILE A 78 1.05 14.10 -12.00
CA ILE A 78 1.33 13.97 -13.45
C ILE A 78 0.57 15.02 -14.24
N MET A 79 -0.71 15.24 -13.92
CA MET A 79 -1.54 16.25 -14.56
C MET A 79 -1.11 17.68 -14.20
N THR A 80 -0.25 17.88 -13.19
CA THR A 80 0.07 19.18 -12.58
C THR A 80 -1.15 19.89 -11.96
N VAL A 81 -0.89 20.87 -11.09
CA VAL A 81 -1.95 21.71 -10.49
C VAL A 81 -2.79 22.43 -11.55
N LYS A 82 -2.20 22.74 -12.71
CA LYS A 82 -2.85 23.49 -13.79
C LYS A 82 -4.01 22.73 -14.44
N TYR A 83 -3.84 21.42 -14.69
CA TYR A 83 -4.86 20.62 -15.36
C TYR A 83 -5.72 19.84 -14.35
N SER A 84 -5.16 19.40 -13.22
CA SER A 84 -5.94 18.69 -12.18
C SER A 84 -7.08 19.54 -11.62
N ARG A 85 -6.89 20.86 -11.43
CA ARG A 85 -7.94 21.78 -10.98
C ARG A 85 -9.08 21.99 -11.99
N LYS A 86 -8.86 21.69 -13.26
CA LYS A 86 -9.85 21.84 -14.34
C LYS A 86 -10.56 20.54 -14.68
N ALA A 87 -10.05 19.41 -14.20
CA ALA A 87 -10.62 18.10 -14.47
C ALA A 87 -11.76 17.81 -13.50
N THR A 88 -12.84 17.20 -14.00
CA THR A 88 -13.89 16.67 -13.14
C THR A 88 -13.39 15.41 -12.41
N PRO A 89 -13.97 15.05 -11.25
CA PRO A 89 -13.60 13.82 -10.54
C PRO A 89 -13.65 12.57 -11.44
N GLU A 90 -14.62 12.50 -12.36
CA GLU A 90 -14.77 11.40 -13.31
C GLU A 90 -13.66 11.39 -14.36
N GLN A 91 -13.17 12.55 -14.79
CA GLN A 91 -12.04 12.66 -15.70
C GLN A 91 -10.75 12.19 -15.04
N VAL A 92 -10.50 12.58 -13.79
CA VAL A 92 -9.34 12.12 -13.01
C VAL A 92 -9.38 10.61 -12.85
N LYS A 93 -10.53 10.05 -12.45
CA LYS A 93 -10.69 8.60 -12.30
C LYS A 93 -10.47 7.84 -13.61
N ARG A 94 -10.98 8.35 -14.74
CA ARG A 94 -10.72 7.74 -16.06
C ARG A 94 -9.24 7.80 -16.44
N PHE A 95 -8.57 8.92 -16.15
CA PHE A 95 -7.14 9.04 -16.38
C PHE A 95 -6.35 8.03 -15.54
N GLU A 96 -6.66 7.92 -14.25
CA GLU A 96 -6.04 6.96 -13.33
C GLU A 96 -6.17 5.52 -13.83
N GLU A 97 -7.37 5.09 -14.22
CA GLU A 97 -7.61 3.73 -14.74
C GLU A 97 -6.83 3.46 -16.03
N ASN A 98 -6.82 4.42 -16.96
CA ASN A 98 -6.05 4.30 -18.19
C ASN A 98 -4.54 4.25 -17.93
N PHE A 99 -4.08 5.04 -16.96
CA PHE A 99 -2.68 5.08 -16.57
C PHE A 99 -2.24 3.75 -15.95
N LYS A 100 -3.00 3.19 -15.00
CA LYS A 100 -2.73 1.86 -14.41
C LYS A 100 -2.68 0.77 -15.48
N ARG A 101 -3.65 0.76 -16.41
CA ARG A 101 -3.69 -0.21 -17.52
C ARG A 101 -2.49 -0.08 -18.45
N SER A 102 -2.06 1.16 -18.73
CA SER A 102 -0.86 1.43 -19.53
C SER A 102 0.40 0.89 -18.85
N LEU A 103 0.59 1.17 -17.55
CA LEU A 103 1.71 0.63 -16.78
C LEU A 103 1.72 -0.90 -16.80
N MET A 104 0.55 -1.52 -16.63
CA MET A 104 0.42 -2.97 -16.74
C MET A 104 0.83 -3.49 -18.13
N GLN A 105 0.38 -2.83 -19.19
CA GLN A 105 0.69 -3.25 -20.55
C GLN A 105 2.19 -3.19 -20.85
N PHE A 106 2.90 -2.17 -20.36
CA PHE A 106 4.32 -1.97 -20.64
C PHE A 106 5.25 -2.71 -19.67
N TYR A 107 4.87 -2.82 -18.39
CA TYR A 107 5.73 -3.39 -17.34
C TYR A 107 5.25 -4.75 -16.83
N GLY A 108 4.00 -5.13 -17.09
CA GLY A 108 3.42 -6.39 -16.61
C GLY A 108 4.14 -7.63 -17.14
N ASN A 109 4.55 -7.62 -18.42
CA ASN A 109 5.30 -8.74 -19.00
C ASN A 109 6.65 -8.94 -18.29
N ALA A 110 7.35 -7.85 -17.95
CA ALA A 110 8.61 -7.92 -17.20
C ALA A 110 8.41 -8.53 -15.80
N LEU A 111 7.28 -8.24 -15.14
CA LEU A 111 6.93 -8.85 -13.86
C LEU A 111 6.64 -10.35 -14.01
N LEU A 112 5.97 -10.79 -15.09
CA LEU A 112 5.69 -12.21 -15.34
C LEU A 112 6.92 -13.04 -15.73
N GLU A 113 7.93 -12.39 -16.30
CA GLU A 113 9.22 -13.00 -16.62
C GLU A 113 10.18 -13.03 -15.42
N PHE A 114 9.83 -12.37 -14.32
CA PHE A 114 10.66 -12.30 -13.13
C PHE A 114 10.77 -13.67 -12.43
N ASN A 115 11.91 -14.33 -12.59
CA ASN A 115 12.19 -15.65 -12.02
C ASN A 115 12.82 -15.57 -10.62
N ASN A 116 12.20 -14.80 -9.72
CA ASN A 116 12.54 -14.78 -8.29
C ASN A 116 14.04 -14.54 -7.99
N GLN A 117 14.66 -13.61 -8.71
CA GLN A 117 15.98 -13.10 -8.32
C GLN A 117 15.79 -12.39 -6.98
N GLY A 118 16.50 -12.81 -5.93
CA GLY A 118 16.23 -12.34 -4.57
C GLY A 118 16.16 -10.80 -4.47
N ILE A 119 15.01 -10.26 -4.09
CA ILE A 119 14.83 -8.82 -3.88
C ILE A 119 15.22 -8.50 -2.42
N THR A 120 16.23 -7.65 -2.25
CA THR A 120 16.59 -7.11 -0.94
C THR A 120 16.12 -5.66 -0.86
N VAL A 121 15.23 -5.36 0.09
CA VAL A 121 14.82 -3.98 0.36
C VAL A 121 15.90 -3.35 1.24
N ALA A 122 16.52 -2.27 0.77
CA ALA A 122 17.52 -1.55 1.55
C ALA A 122 16.88 -0.98 2.84
N PRO A 123 17.62 -0.94 3.96
CA PRO A 123 17.10 -0.36 5.19
C PRO A 123 16.66 1.09 4.95
N ALA A 124 15.62 1.52 5.65
CA ALA A 124 15.17 2.91 5.60
C ALA A 124 16.36 3.82 5.93
N LYS A 125 16.63 4.80 5.06
CA LYS A 125 17.48 5.93 5.44
C LYS A 125 16.72 6.75 6.48
N ASP A 126 17.43 7.30 7.47
CA ASP A 126 16.86 8.27 8.39
C ASP A 126 16.08 9.30 7.59
N GLU A 127 14.81 9.50 7.95
CA GLU A 127 13.97 10.57 7.41
C GLU A 127 14.46 11.90 8.01
N GLY A 128 15.67 12.30 7.63
CA GLY A 128 16.15 13.65 7.83
C GLY A 128 15.28 14.61 7.02
N ASP A 129 15.05 15.77 7.62
CA ASP A 129 14.24 16.96 7.26
C ASP A 129 14.35 17.50 5.80
N ASP A 130 14.96 16.75 4.89
CA ASP A 130 15.38 17.16 3.55
C ASP A 130 14.51 16.52 2.46
N ARG A 131 13.19 16.66 2.59
CA ARG A 131 12.23 16.27 1.53
C ARG A 131 11.41 17.43 0.98
N THR A 132 11.68 18.65 1.43
CA THR A 132 11.08 19.88 0.89
C THR A 132 12.16 20.78 0.32
N SER A 133 12.39 20.68 -0.99
CA SER A 133 12.99 21.74 -1.82
C SER A 133 12.29 21.76 -3.17
#